data_AF-A0A354A2S6-F1
#
_entry.id   AF-A0A354A2S6-F1
#
_cell.length_a   1.000
_cell.length_b   1.000
_cell.length_c   1.000
_cell.angle_alpha   90.00
_cell.angle_beta   90.00
_cell.angle_gamma   90.00
#
_symmetry.space_group_name_H-M   'P 1'
#
loop_
_entity.id
_entity.type
_entity.pdbx_description
1 polymer ?
#
loop_
_entity_poly.entity_id
_entity_poly.type
_entity_poly.pdbx_seq_one_letter_code
_entity_poly.pdbx_strand_id
1 'polypeptide(L)' 'MNRHCDQKAADSGRKGLSLYSLSMAACPEGSLEDEFVRGLSGAALYFLKDGKLCIDLKYDTGTMRSSNQKKEL' A
#
# COMPACT_ATOMS: atom_id res chain seq x y z
N MET A 1 17.07 3.41 -12.62
CA MET A 1 16.84 3.78 -11.21
C MET A 1 15.38 3.46 -10.84
N ASN A 2 15.08 2.40 -10.09
CA ASN A 2 13.75 2.21 -9.47
C ASN A 2 13.84 1.22 -8.28
N ARG A 3 13.89 1.74 -7.05
CA ARG A 3 14.07 0.94 -5.82
C ARG A 3 12.75 0.29 -5.40
N HIS A 4 12.61 -1.01 -5.62
CA HIS A 4 11.50 -1.92 -5.26
C HIS A 4 11.66 -2.43 -3.82
N CYS A 5 11.10 -1.79 -2.78
CA CYS A 5 11.05 -2.29 -1.39
C CYS A 5 12.26 -3.19 -1.03
N ASP A 6 13.49 -2.70 -1.23
CA ASP A 6 14.65 -3.47 -1.75
C ASP A 6 14.82 -4.90 -1.21
N GLN A 7 14.36 -5.85 -2.03
CA GLN A 7 14.25 -7.32 -1.93
C GLN A 7 15.12 -8.07 -0.89
N LYS A 8 14.45 -8.82 -0.01
CA LYS A 8 14.52 -10.29 -0.02
C LYS A 8 13.09 -10.78 0.14
N ALA A 9 12.69 -11.73 -0.70
CA ALA A 9 11.40 -12.40 -0.61
C ALA A 9 11.33 -13.04 0.78
N ALA A 10 10.67 -12.36 1.71
CA ALA A 10 10.23 -13.01 2.91
C ALA A 10 9.19 -14.04 2.47
N ASP A 11 9.36 -15.29 2.89
CA ASP A 11 8.34 -16.32 2.80
C ASP A 11 7.17 -15.91 3.71
N SER A 12 6.43 -14.92 3.28
CA SER A 12 5.42 -14.23 4.05
C SER A 12 4.22 -14.14 3.13
N GLY A 13 3.25 -15.02 3.41
CA GLY A 13 2.12 -15.34 2.55
C GLY A 13 1.59 -14.13 1.79
N ARG A 14 1.79 -14.14 0.47
CA ARG A 14 1.21 -13.16 -0.45
C ARG A 14 -0.30 -13.30 -0.36
N LYS A 15 -0.98 -12.24 0.04
CA LYS A 15 -2.45 -12.21 0.12
C LYS A 15 -2.99 -11.22 -0.89
N GLY A 16 -4.02 -11.64 -1.60
CA GLY A 16 -4.78 -10.76 -2.47
C GLY A 16 -5.51 -9.70 -1.65
N LEU A 17 -5.67 -8.52 -2.23
CA LEU A 17 -6.45 -7.44 -1.64
C LEU A 17 -7.76 -7.29 -2.41
N SER A 18 -8.89 -7.21 -1.70
CA SER A 18 -10.19 -6.90 -2.28
C SER A 18 -10.80 -5.72 -1.53
N LEU A 19 -11.20 -4.70 -2.28
CA LEU A 19 -11.88 -3.52 -1.74
C LEU A 19 -13.38 -3.78 -1.73
N TYR A 20 -14.01 -3.63 -0.57
CA TYR A 20 -15.45 -3.86 -0.40
C TYR A 20 -16.23 -2.57 -0.16
N SER A 21 -15.68 -1.66 0.66
CA SER A 21 -16.37 -0.42 1.03
C SER A 21 -15.36 0.69 1.33
N LEU A 22 -15.75 1.92 1.05
CA LEU A 22 -15.07 3.15 1.43
C LEU A 22 -16.02 4.02 2.26
N SER A 23 -15.46 4.91 3.09
CA SER A 23 -16.25 5.91 3.81
C SER A 23 -16.61 7.07 2.89
N MET A 24 -17.79 7.67 3.06
CA MET A 24 -18.19 8.91 2.36
C MET A 24 -17.77 10.18 3.12
N ALA A 25 -16.82 10.05 4.06
CA ALA A 25 -16.28 11.21 4.76
C ALA A 25 -15.47 12.07 3.77
N ALA A 26 -15.75 13.36 3.73
CA ALA A 26 -14.97 14.30 2.92
C ALA A 26 -13.59 14.49 3.56
N CYS A 27 -12.53 14.10 2.86
CA CYS A 27 -11.19 14.50 3.26
C CYS A 27 -10.91 15.97 2.89
N PRO A 28 -10.05 16.67 3.64
CA PRO A 28 -9.61 18.01 3.28
C PRO A 28 -8.85 18.01 1.94
N GLU A 29 -8.85 19.16 1.27
CA GLU A 29 -8.10 19.39 0.02
C GLU A 29 -6.61 19.00 0.17
N GLY A 30 -6.06 18.33 -0.83
CA GLY A 30 -4.70 17.80 -0.79
C GLY A 30 -4.55 16.48 -0.02
N SER A 31 -5.66 15.88 0.46
CA SER A 31 -5.65 14.49 0.91
C SER A 31 -5.28 13.55 -0.23
N LEU A 32 -4.66 12.42 0.13
CA LEU A 32 -4.26 11.39 -0.82
C LEU A 32 -5.39 10.37 -1.09
N GLU A 33 -6.65 10.69 -0.76
CA GLU A 33 -7.76 9.71 -0.82
C GLU A 33 -7.93 9.11 -2.22
N ASP A 34 -8.01 9.95 -3.25
CA ASP A 34 -8.19 9.50 -4.63
C ASP A 34 -7.00 8.69 -5.13
N GLU A 35 -5.79 9.17 -4.83
CA GLU A 35 -4.56 8.49 -5.24
C GLU A 35 -4.42 7.13 -4.54
N PHE A 36 -4.77 7.08 -3.26
CA PHE A 36 -4.75 5.85 -2.48
C PHE A 36 -5.76 4.83 -3.01
N VAL A 37 -7.01 5.22 -3.28
CA VAL A 37 -8.03 4.33 -3.85
C VAL A 37 -7.64 3.83 -5.24
N ARG A 38 -7.09 4.70 -6.10
CA ARG A 38 -6.56 4.31 -7.41
C ARG A 38 -5.43 3.29 -7.27
N GLY A 39 -4.49 3.53 -6.36
CA GLY A 39 -3.39 2.62 -6.08
C GLY A 39 -3.88 1.25 -5.58
N LEU A 40 -4.81 1.22 -4.62
CA LEU A 40 -5.37 -0.02 -4.10
C LEU A 40 -6.15 -0.82 -5.17
N SER A 41 -6.82 -0.14 -6.10
CA SER A 41 -7.49 -0.79 -7.23
C SER A 41 -6.51 -1.48 -8.17
N GLY A 42 -5.29 -0.96 -8.27
CA GLY A 42 -4.17 -1.53 -9.01
C GLY A 42 -3.33 -2.56 -8.23
N ALA A 43 -3.64 -2.84 -6.97
CA ALA A 43 -2.84 -3.72 -6.13
C ALA A 43 -2.88 -5.17 -6.62
N ALA A 44 -1.69 -5.78 -6.72
CA ALA A 44 -1.52 -7.20 -6.97
C ALA A 44 -1.52 -7.99 -5.65
N LEU A 45 -0.76 -7.51 -4.67
CA LEU A 45 -0.51 -8.17 -3.38
C LEU A 45 0.01 -7.18 -2.34
N TYR A 46 -0.03 -7.58 -1.07
CA TYR A 46 0.57 -6.82 0.03
C TYR A 46 1.43 -7.71 0.93
N PHE A 47 2.42 -7.10 1.59
CA PHE A 47 3.31 -7.74 2.55
C PHE A 47 3.85 -6.73 3.58
N LEU A 48 4.28 -7.24 4.74
CA LEU A 48 4.94 -6.44 5.77
C LEU A 48 6.46 -6.65 5.67
N LYS A 49 7.22 -5.56 5.69
CA LYS A 49 8.69 -5.60 5.67
C LYS A 49 9.25 -4.48 6.53
N ASP A 50 10.15 -4.82 7.46
CA ASP A 50 10.79 -3.87 8.37
C ASP A 50 9.77 -2.98 9.11
N GLY A 51 8.64 -3.58 9.50
CA GLY A 51 7.53 -2.89 10.15
C GLY A 51 6.69 -1.99 9.23
N LYS A 52 6.97 -1.94 7.92
CA LYS A 52 6.26 -1.13 6.93
C LYS A 52 5.31 -1.99 6.10
N LEU A 53 4.13 -1.45 5.80
CA LEU A 53 3.20 -2.05 4.84
C LEU A 53 3.64 -1.71 3.42
N CYS A 54 3.88 -2.75 2.63
CA CYS A 54 4.23 -2.66 1.22
C CYS A 54 3.10 -3.26 0.40
N ILE A 55 2.58 -2.50 -0.56
CA ILE A 55 1.53 -2.93 -1.48
C ILE A 55 2.10 -2.85 -2.89
N ASP A 56 2.21 -3.99 -3.54
CA ASP A 56 2.78 -4.10 -4.87
C ASP A 56 1.70 -3.88 -5.91
N LEU A 57 1.98 -3.01 -6.88
CA LEU A 57 1.04 -2.68 -7.95
C LEU A 57 1.26 -3.61 -9.13
N LYS A 58 0.18 -3.97 -9.82
CA LYS A 58 0.25 -4.75 -11.06
C LYS A 58 1.10 -4.03 -12.11
N TYR A 59 1.62 -4.81 -13.06
CA TYR A 59 2.35 -4.32 -14.24
C TYR A 59 3.62 -3.51 -13.92
N ASP A 60 4.30 -3.80 -12.81
CA ASP A 60 5.53 -3.13 -12.38
C ASP A 60 5.40 -1.60 -12.25
N THR A 61 4.17 -1.13 -12.00
CA THR A 61 3.82 0.30 -11.90
C THR A 61 4.41 0.95 -10.64
N GLY A 62 4.98 0.14 -9.74
CA GLY A 62 5.65 0.57 -8.52
C GLY A 62 5.06 -0.09 -7.27
N THR A 63 5.47 0.41 -6.10
CA THR A 63 5.03 -0.12 -4.80
C THR A 63 4.61 1.02 -3.89
N MET A 64 3.38 0.96 -3.37
CA MET A 64 2.93 1.87 -2.31
C MET A 64 3.52 1.45 -0.97
N ARG A 65 3.97 2.42 -0.17
CA ARG A 65 4.60 2.17 1.13
C ARG A 65 3.98 3.06 2.19
N SER A 66 3.61 2.45 3.31
CA SER A 66 3.27 3.20 4.53
C SER A 66 4.47 3.23 5.47
N SER A 67 4.72 4.39 6.08
CA SER A 67 5.60 4.48 7.25
C SER A 67 4.85 3.95 8.48
N ASN A 68 5.54 3.18 9.31
CA ASN A 68 4.99 2.77 10.59
C ASN A 68 4.91 3.99 11.51
N GLN A 69 3.76 4.66 11.53
CA GLN A 69 3.46 5.65 12.55
C GLN A 69 2.90 4.90 13.76
N LYS A 70 3.79 4.53 14.69
CA LYS A 70 3.39 4.34 16.08
C LYS A 70 2.83 5.68 16.55
N LYS A 71 1.50 5.81 16.58
CA LYS A 71 0.86 6.87 17.35
C LYS A 71 1.04 6.46 18.81
N GLU A 72 2.07 6.99 19.46
CA GLU A 72 2.18 6.90 20.92
C GLU A 72 1.01 7.74 21.47
N LEU A 73 0.04 7.06 22.06
CA LEU A 73 -1.11 7.64 22.73
C LEU A 73 -0.72 8.12 24.12
#